data_AF-A0AAV0JQ76-F1
#
_entry.id   AF-A0AAV0JQ76-F1
#
_cell.length_a   1.000
_cell.length_b   1.000
_cell.length_c   1.000
_cell.angle_alpha   90.00
_cell.angle_beta   90.00
_cell.angle_gamma   90.00
#
_symmetry.space_group_name_H-M   'P 1'
#
loop_
_entity.id
_entity.type
_entity.pdbx_description
1 polymer ?
#
loop_
_entity_poly.entity_id
_entity_poly.type
_entity_poly.pdbx_seq_one_letter_code
_entity_poly.pdbx_strand_id
1 'polypeptide(L)'
;SVQHLPKINGEIPTQDEEVSDHQRLLDRLKVYFLVENKVQGDGNCQFRALSDQLYRSTEYHKVVRHRVVDQLRSCSEMYEGYVPMAYSDYLKNMCKYVYFLLDIFFLSISYSCLHLFAFH
;
A
#
# COMPACT_ATOMS: atom_id res chain seq x y z
N SER A 1 -5.74 -13.71 -19.92
CA SER A 1 -5.05 -12.86 -18.94
C SER A 1 -5.19 -11.42 -19.38
N VAL A 2 -5.60 -10.50 -18.50
CA VAL A 2 -5.65 -9.06 -18.82
C VAL A 2 -4.22 -8.53 -18.79
N GLN A 3 -3.70 -8.05 -19.92
CA GLN A 3 -2.33 -7.54 -20.00
C GLN A 3 -2.15 -6.33 -19.07
N HIS A 4 -1.14 -6.37 -18.20
CA HIS A 4 -0.74 -5.21 -17.41
C HIS A 4 0.24 -4.37 -18.23
N LEU A 5 -0.19 -3.17 -18.61
CA LEU A 5 0.66 -2.15 -19.18
C LEU A 5 0.86 -1.07 -18.11
N PRO A 6 2.08 -0.91 -17.57
CA PRO A 6 2.39 0.21 -16.68
C PRO A 6 2.13 1.53 -17.41
N LYS A 7 1.30 2.40 -16.82
CA LYS A 7 1.05 3.76 -17.30
C LYS A 7 1.56 4.72 -16.23
N ILE A 8 2.42 5.65 -16.62
CA ILE A 8 2.79 6.79 -15.77
C ILE A 8 1.77 7.89 -16.07
N ASN A 9 1.00 8.30 -15.06
CA ASN A 9 0.04 9.40 -15.21
C ASN A 9 0.80 10.73 -15.23
N GLY A 10 0.89 11.36 -16.39
CA GLY A 10 1.49 12.69 -16.54
C GLY A 10 0.51 13.84 -16.25
N GLU A 11 -0.78 13.60 -16.47
CA GLU A 11 -1.88 14.55 -16.23
C GLU A 11 -2.98 13.86 -15.42
N ILE A 12 -3.89 14.65 -14.85
CA ILE A 12 -5.07 14.12 -14.16
C ILE A 12 -5.94 13.42 -15.22
N PRO A 13 -6.32 12.13 -15.03
CA PRO A 13 -7.10 11.40 -16.00
C PRO A 13 -8.48 12.05 -16.18
N THR A 14 -9.01 11.95 -17.39
CA THR A 14 -10.40 12.33 -17.67
C THR A 14 -11.38 11.36 -16.99
N GLN A 15 -12.64 11.76 -16.85
CA GLN A 15 -13.67 10.91 -16.24
C GLN A 15 -13.85 9.58 -17.00
N ASP A 16 -13.78 9.60 -18.33
CA ASP A 16 -13.89 8.39 -19.15
C ASP A 16 -12.69 7.46 -18.95
N GLU A 17 -11.49 8.02 -18.80
CA GLU A 17 -10.29 7.25 -18.46
C GLU A 17 -10.37 6.64 -17.06
N GLU A 18 -10.88 7.38 -16.08
CA GLU A 18 -11.07 6.88 -14.71
C GLU A 18 -12.03 5.68 -14.68
N VAL A 19 -13.17 5.78 -15.38
CA VAL A 19 -14.15 4.69 -15.48
C VAL A 19 -13.55 3.46 -16.17
N SER A 20 -12.82 3.67 -17.26
CA SER A 20 -12.14 2.59 -18.00
C SER A 20 -11.06 1.91 -17.15
N ASP A 21 -10.24 2.68 -16.43
CA ASP A 21 -9.20 2.17 -15.54
C ASP A 21 -9.80 1.41 -14.35
N HIS A 22 -10.90 1.90 -13.78
CA HIS A 22 -11.64 1.20 -12.73
C HIS A 22 -12.24 -0.12 -13.23
N GLN A 23 -12.81 -0.16 -14.43
CA GLN A 23 -13.31 -1.39 -15.03
C GLN A 23 -12.17 -2.42 -15.22
N ARG A 24 -11.01 -1.97 -15.69
CA ARG A 24 -9.83 -2.84 -15.85
C ARG A 24 -9.33 -3.40 -14.51
N LEU A 25 -9.43 -2.64 -13.43
CA LEU A 25 -9.16 -3.14 -12.07
C LEU A 25 -10.16 -4.24 -11.69
N LEU A 26 -11.47 -3.99 -11.83
CA LEU A 26 -12.52 -4.94 -11.49
C LEU A 26 -12.38 -6.26 -12.25
N ASP A 27 -12.05 -6.20 -13.53
CA ASP A 27 -11.86 -7.40 -14.36
C ASP A 27 -10.66 -8.23 -13.90
N ARG A 28 -9.59 -7.59 -13.41
CA ARG A 28 -8.45 -8.31 -12.82
C ARG A 28 -8.78 -8.93 -11.47
N LEU A 29 -9.52 -8.22 -10.62
CA LEU A 29 -9.95 -8.75 -9.32
C LEU A 29 -10.78 -10.02 -9.51
N LYS A 30 -11.71 -10.03 -10.49
CA LYS A 30 -12.50 -11.22 -10.84
C LYS A 30 -11.64 -12.43 -11.22
N VAL A 31 -10.58 -12.23 -12.01
CA VAL A 31 -9.66 -13.32 -12.42
C VAL A 31 -9.02 -14.00 -11.21
N TYR A 32 -8.74 -13.23 -10.14
CA TYR A 32 -8.11 -13.74 -8.93
C TYR A 32 -9.09 -14.04 -7.80
N PHE A 33 -10.41 -14.02 -8.08
CA PHE A 33 -11.46 -14.20 -7.07
C PHE A 33 -11.35 -13.21 -5.89
N LEU A 34 -10.91 -11.99 -6.18
CA LEU A 34 -10.81 -10.89 -5.23
C LEU A 34 -11.97 -9.91 -5.41
N VAL A 35 -12.24 -9.13 -4.37
CA VAL A 35 -13.23 -8.05 -4.38
C VAL A 35 -12.58 -6.74 -3.94
N GLU A 36 -13.06 -5.63 -4.48
CA GLU A 36 -12.66 -4.31 -4.02
C GLU A 36 -13.42 -3.96 -2.74
N ASN A 37 -12.68 -3.60 -1.69
CA ASN A 37 -13.24 -3.04 -0.48
C ASN A 37 -12.90 -1.56 -0.39
N LYS A 38 -13.92 -0.69 -0.42
CA LYS A 38 -13.72 0.76 -0.38
C LYS A 38 -13.37 1.20 1.04
N VAL A 39 -12.22 1.87 1.17
CA VAL A 39 -11.82 2.53 2.41
C VAL A 39 -12.02 4.04 2.29
N GLN A 40 -12.00 4.74 3.42
CA GLN A 40 -12.06 6.20 3.42
C GLN A 40 -10.90 6.77 2.60
N GLY A 41 -11.22 7.63 1.62
CA GLY A 41 -10.27 8.35 0.77
C GLY A 41 -9.59 9.52 1.48
N ASP A 42 -9.08 9.29 2.69
CA ASP A 42 -8.26 10.25 3.43
C ASP A 42 -6.78 9.93 3.25
N GLY A 43 -5.92 10.75 3.86
CA GLY A 43 -4.48 10.51 3.82
C GLY A 43 -4.00 9.25 4.53
N ASN A 44 -4.85 8.55 5.29
CA ASN A 44 -4.48 7.30 5.94
C ASN A 44 -4.99 6.09 5.16
N CYS A 45 -5.60 6.26 3.98
CA CYS A 45 -6.26 5.21 3.20
C CYS A 45 -5.38 3.96 3.01
N GLN A 46 -4.08 4.12 2.81
CA GLN A 46 -3.15 2.99 2.67
C GLN A 46 -3.01 2.17 3.96
N PHE A 47 -2.85 2.84 5.11
CA PHE A 47 -2.81 2.15 6.41
C PHE A 47 -4.17 1.58 6.80
N ARG A 48 -5.27 2.21 6.37
CA ARG A 48 -6.64 1.69 6.53
C ARG A 48 -6.85 0.43 5.72
N ALA A 49 -6.39 0.40 4.47
CA ALA A 49 -6.45 -0.79 3.62
C ALA A 49 -5.61 -1.94 4.21
N LEU A 50 -4.39 -1.65 4.69
CA LEU A 50 -3.57 -2.65 5.40
C LEU A 50 -4.25 -3.14 6.69
N SER A 51 -4.85 -2.24 7.45
CA SER A 51 -5.60 -2.59 8.66
C SER A 51 -6.78 -3.51 8.36
N ASP A 52 -7.53 -3.25 7.29
CA ASP A 52 -8.61 -4.11 6.84
C ASP A 52 -8.12 -5.52 6.46
N GLN A 53 -7.00 -5.62 5.75
CA GLN A 53 -6.43 -6.91 5.38
C GLN A 53 -5.89 -7.71 6.59
N LEU A 54 -5.32 -7.04 7.59
CA LEU A 54 -4.71 -7.69 8.76
C LEU A 54 -5.72 -7.97 9.89
N TYR A 55 -6.65 -7.05 10.12
CA TYR A 55 -7.54 -7.05 11.28
C TYR A 55 -9.03 -7.11 10.92
N ARG A 56 -9.37 -7.19 9.63
CA ARG A 56 -10.77 -7.10 9.14
C ARG A 56 -11.48 -5.83 9.63
N SER A 57 -10.71 -4.77 9.85
CA SER A 57 -11.19 -3.47 10.33
C SER A 57 -10.22 -2.37 9.93
N THR A 58 -10.74 -1.25 9.43
CA THR A 58 -9.95 -0.06 9.06
C THR A 58 -9.54 0.79 10.27
N GLU A 59 -10.06 0.50 11.47
CA GLU A 59 -9.91 1.31 12.68
C GLU A 59 -8.51 1.23 13.29
N TYR A 60 -7.76 0.15 13.03
CA TYR A 60 -6.42 -0.06 13.57
C TYR A 60 -5.31 0.58 12.71
N HIS A 61 -5.65 1.45 11.76
CA HIS A 61 -4.70 2.08 10.83
C HIS A 61 -3.54 2.81 11.53
N LYS A 62 -3.76 3.40 12.71
CA LYS A 62 -2.69 4.03 13.52
C LYS A 62 -1.70 3.01 14.08
N VAL A 63 -2.20 1.85 14.52
CA VAL A 63 -1.38 0.75 15.04
C VAL A 63 -0.55 0.15 13.91
N VAL A 64 -1.18 -0.07 12.74
CA VAL A 64 -0.47 -0.51 11.54
C VAL A 64 0.66 0.45 11.22
N ARG A 65 0.38 1.76 11.10
CA ARG A 65 1.39 2.78 10.82
C ARG A 65 2.56 2.75 11.80
N HIS A 66 2.29 2.59 13.09
CA HIS A 66 3.33 2.50 14.11
C HIS A 66 4.25 1.29 13.86
N ARG A 67 3.68 0.10 13.65
CA ARG A 67 4.46 -1.12 13.36
C ARG A 67 5.29 -1.00 12.08
N VAL A 68 4.73 -0.36 11.06
CA VAL A 68 5.44 -0.08 9.81
C VAL A 68 6.67 0.80 10.07
N VAL A 69 6.49 1.89 10.80
CA VAL A 69 7.60 2.80 11.15
C VAL A 69 8.67 2.09 11.97
N ASP A 70 8.28 1.25 12.93
CA ASP A 70 9.24 0.50 13.75
C ASP A 70 10.06 -0.48 12.91
N GLN A 71 9.43 -1.17 11.96
CA GLN A 71 10.12 -2.05 11.02
C GLN A 71 11.08 -1.29 10.11
N LEU A 72 10.66 -0.13 9.60
CA LEU A 72 11.51 0.73 8.77
C LEU A 72 12.74 1.19 9.57
N ARG A 73 12.57 1.53 10.86
CA ARG A 73 13.69 1.88 11.74
C ARG A 73 14.63 0.70 12.03
N SER A 74 14.09 -0.49 12.30
CA SER A 74 14.90 -1.65 12.67
C SER A 74 15.69 -2.24 11.51
N CYS A 75 15.22 -2.04 10.28
CA CYS A 75 15.79 -2.63 9.06
C CYS A 75 16.16 -1.55 8.04
N SER A 76 16.73 -0.42 8.48
CA SER A 76 17.00 0.74 7.62
C SER A 76 17.83 0.40 6.38
N GLU A 77 18.85 -0.45 6.52
CA GLU A 77 19.74 -0.89 5.43
C GLU A 77 18.98 -1.56 4.28
N MET A 78 17.88 -2.28 4.59
CA MET A 78 17.05 -2.92 3.57
C MET A 78 16.25 -1.91 2.75
N TYR A 79 15.95 -0.73 3.30
CA TYR A 79 14.95 0.18 2.74
C TYR A 79 15.53 1.50 2.24
N GLU A 80 16.69 1.91 2.74
CA GLU A 80 17.29 3.21 2.44
C GLU A 80 17.53 3.43 0.94
N GLY A 81 17.97 2.40 0.21
CA GLY A 81 18.20 2.48 -1.23
C GLY A 81 16.96 2.70 -2.11
N TYR A 82 15.76 2.54 -1.56
CA TYR A 82 14.50 2.75 -2.28
C TYR A 82 13.98 4.19 -2.16
N VAL A 83 14.60 5.01 -1.32
CA VAL A 83 14.10 6.34 -1.00
C VAL A 83 15.01 7.40 -1.63
N PRO A 84 14.48 8.35 -2.43
CA PRO A 84 15.29 9.36 -3.13
C PRO A 84 15.74 10.52 -2.23
N MET A 85 15.59 10.40 -0.90
CA MET A 85 15.91 11.43 0.10
C MET A 85 16.60 10.80 1.31
N ALA A 86 17.15 11.63 2.20
CA ALA A 86 17.76 11.15 3.44
C ALA A 86 16.78 10.29 4.25
N TYR A 87 17.20 9.06 4.57
CA TYR A 87 16.31 8.08 5.20
C TYR A 87 15.75 8.54 6.55
N SER A 88 16.53 9.29 7.31
CA SER A 88 16.09 9.91 8.56
C SER A 88 14.91 10.87 8.37
N ASP A 89 14.88 11.62 7.27
CA ASP A 89 13.80 12.57 7.00
C ASP A 89 12.58 11.85 6.45
N TYR A 90 12.78 10.81 5.62
CA TYR A 90 11.72 9.87 5.25
C TYR A 90 11.06 9.24 6.48
N LEU A 91 11.82 8.74 7.46
CA LEU A 91 11.27 8.18 8.69
C LEU A 91 10.47 9.21 9.51
N LYS A 92 10.98 10.44 9.70
CA LYS A 92 10.24 11.52 10.38
C LYS A 92 8.92 11.80 9.67
N ASN A 93 8.96 11.84 8.34
CA ASN A 93 7.81 12.07 7.49
C ASN A 93 6.79 10.92 7.60
N MET A 94 7.24 9.67 7.55
CA MET A 94 6.42 8.47 7.77
C MET A 94 5.79 8.43 9.17
N CYS A 95 6.42 9.02 10.18
CA CYS A 95 5.84 9.17 11.52
C CYS A 95 4.76 10.24 11.60
N LYS A 96 4.96 11.37 10.91
CA LYS A 96 4.21 12.62 11.15
C LYS A 96 3.15 12.93 10.08
N TYR A 97 3.46 12.66 8.82
CA TYR A 97 2.69 13.10 7.66
C TYR A 97 2.13 11.92 6.87
N VAL A 98 1.09 12.19 6.11
CA VAL A 98 0.53 11.24 5.15
C VAL A 98 1.52 11.11 4.00
N TYR A 99 2.30 10.03 3.96
CA TYR A 99 3.19 9.70 2.84
C TYR A 99 2.77 8.35 2.27
N PHE A 100 2.73 8.28 0.94
CA PHE A 100 2.46 7.04 0.24
C PHE A 100 3.68 6.11 0.34
N LEU A 101 3.48 4.86 0.77
CA LEU A 101 4.49 3.80 0.90
C LEU A 101 5.01 3.24 -0.44
N LEU A 102 4.85 3.99 -1.54
CA LEU A 102 4.84 3.41 -2.87
C LEU A 102 6.16 2.80 -3.35
N ASP A 103 7.28 2.96 -2.64
CA ASP A 103 8.56 2.37 -3.07
C ASP A 103 9.12 1.27 -2.13
N ILE A 104 8.51 0.99 -0.98
CA ILE A 104 9.08 0.03 0.01
C ILE A 104 8.17 -1.18 0.32
N PHE A 105 6.87 -1.09 0.06
CA PHE A 105 5.91 -2.02 0.68
C PHE A 105 5.69 -3.37 0.00
N PHE A 106 6.06 -3.52 -1.27
CA PHE A 106 5.80 -4.78 -1.98
C PHE A 106 6.73 -5.93 -1.56
N LEU A 107 7.91 -5.65 -0.98
CA LEU A 107 8.84 -6.72 -0.56
C LEU A 107 8.60 -7.24 0.87
N SER A 108 8.20 -6.41 1.83
CA SER A 108 8.15 -6.82 3.24
C SER A 108 6.86 -7.54 3.65
N ILE A 109 5.73 -7.26 3.00
CA ILE A 109 4.47 -7.96 3.26
C ILE A 109 4.51 -9.37 2.68
N SER A 110 5.17 -9.60 1.54
CA SER A 110 5.29 -10.94 0.96
C SER A 110 5.98 -11.93 1.93
N TYR A 111 7.00 -11.49 2.66
CA TYR A 111 7.71 -12.35 3.62
C TYR A 111 7.09 -12.38 5.02
N SER A 112 6.51 -11.28 5.51
CA SER A 112 5.99 -11.22 6.88
C SER A 112 4.52 -11.68 6.99
N CYS A 113 3.69 -11.47 5.96
CA CYS A 113 2.32 -12.02 5.95
C CYS A 113 2.33 -13.53 5.69
N LEU A 114 3.28 -14.08 4.92
CA LEU A 114 3.34 -15.55 4.74
C LEU A 114 3.51 -16.28 6.08
N HIS A 115 4.27 -15.71 7.01
CA HIS A 115 4.46 -16.29 8.34
C HIS A 115 3.24 -16.12 9.27
N LEU A 116 2.37 -15.12 9.03
CA LEU A 116 1.13 -14.95 9.78
C LEU A 116 -0.04 -15.78 9.23
N PHE A 117 0.01 -16.16 7.94
CA PHE A 117 -0.98 -17.05 7.31
C PHE A 117 -0.63 -18.54 7.41
N ALA A 118 0.57 -18.91 7.87
CA ALA A 118 0.98 -20.31 8.06
C ALA A 118 0.53 -20.93 9.41
N PHE A 119 -0.17 -20.17 10.26
CA PHE A 119 -0.79 -20.67 11.49
C PHE A 119 -2.24 -20.21 11.58
N HIS A 120 -3.10 -20.70 10.70
CA HIS A 120 -4.46 -21.09 11.07
C HIS A 120 -5.03 -22.15 10.13
#